data_AF-A0A401TAM6-F1
#
_entry.id   AF-A0A401TAM6-F1
#
_cell.length_a   1.000
_cell.length_b   1.000
_cell.length_c   1.000
_cell.angle_alpha   90.00
_cell.angle_beta   90.00
_cell.angle_gamma   90.00
#
_symmetry.space_group_name_H-M   'P 1'
#
loop_
_entity.id
_entity.type
_entity.pdbx_description
1 polymer ?
#
loop_
_entity_poly.entity_id
_entity_poly.type
_entity_poly.pdbx_seq_one_letter_code
_entity_poly.pdbx_strand_id
1 'polypeptide(L)' 'RCPKPLKNRDVVTLRSWLPMGSDYIIMNYSVKHSKYPPRKERVRAVSVQTGYLVETNSANSSTLTYLAQVDPK' A
#
# COMPACT_ATOMS: atom_id res chain seq x y z
N ARG A 1 5.72 6.53 11.19
CA ARG A 1 6.58 7.75 11.36
C ARG A 1 8.02 7.31 11.12
N CYS A 2 8.84 8.16 10.52
CA CYS A 2 10.26 7.85 10.33
C CYS A 2 11.05 8.24 11.59
N PRO A 3 12.14 7.52 11.92
CA PRO A 3 13.02 7.91 13.01
C PRO A 3 13.72 9.23 12.68
N LYS A 4 14.00 10.06 13.69
CA LYS A 4 14.82 11.27 13.50
C LYS A 4 16.23 10.84 13.02
N PRO A 5 16.87 11.56 12.10
CA PRO A 5 16.53 12.89 11.57
C PRO A 5 15.60 12.90 10.35
N LEU A 6 15.09 11.74 9.91
CA LEU A 6 14.31 11.63 8.67
C LEU A 6 12.94 12.31 8.80
N LYS A 7 12.57 13.09 7.77
CA LYS A 7 11.21 13.63 7.64
C LYS A 7 10.19 12.50 7.47
N ASN A 8 8.98 12.70 7.98
CA ASN A 8 7.90 11.72 7.82
C ASN A 8 7.44 11.63 6.36
N ARG A 9 6.99 10.45 5.93
CA ARG A 9 6.39 10.25 4.61
C ARG A 9 4.87 10.30 4.65
N ASP A 10 4.27 10.69 3.54
CA ASP A 10 2.86 10.43 3.20
C ASP A 10 2.76 9.75 1.83
N VAL A 11 1.64 9.07 1.58
CA VAL A 11 1.32 8.44 0.29
C VAL A 11 -0.13 8.74 -0.05
N VAL A 12 -0.41 8.85 -1.35
CA VAL A 12 -1.78 8.90 -1.89
C VAL A 12 -1.88 7.75 -2.87
N THR A 13 -2.78 6.80 -2.64
CA THR A 13 -2.89 5.58 -3.45
C THR A 13 -4.31 5.39 -3.96
N LEU A 14 -4.41 4.85 -5.17
CA LEU A 14 -5.65 4.24 -5.66
C LEU A 14 -5.59 2.78 -5.26
N ARG A 15 -6.64 2.30 -4.59
CA ARG A 15 -6.74 0.93 -4.09
C ARG A 15 -7.96 0.26 -4.67
N SER A 16 -7.77 -0.97 -5.12
CA SER A 16 -8.84 -1.87 -5.55
C SER A 16 -8.69 -3.22 -4.86
N TRP A 17 -9.77 -3.97 -4.80
CA TRP A 17 -9.82 -5.31 -4.23
C TRP A 17 -10.69 -6.21 -5.09
N LEU A 18 -10.40 -7.51 -5.05
CA LEU A 18 -11.12 -8.51 -5.81
C LEU A 18 -11.19 -9.82 -5.01
N PRO A 19 -12.40 -10.32 -4.67
CA PRO A 19 -12.59 -11.69 -4.23
C PRO A 19 -12.37 -12.66 -5.41
N MET A 20 -11.63 -13.74 -5.18
CA MET A 20 -11.28 -14.75 -6.17
C MET A 20 -11.65 -16.15 -5.64
N GLY A 21 -12.95 -16.39 -5.44
CA GLY A 21 -13.44 -17.59 -4.75
C GLY A 21 -13.28 -17.44 -3.24
N SER A 22 -12.49 -18.33 -2.62
CA SER A 22 -12.14 -18.24 -1.19
C SER A 22 -11.03 -17.24 -0.90
N ASP A 23 -10.32 -16.79 -1.93
CA ASP A 23 -9.14 -15.95 -1.79
C ASP A 23 -9.49 -14.48 -2.04
N TYR A 24 -8.61 -13.58 -1.59
CA TYR A 24 -8.81 -12.15 -1.73
C TYR A 24 -7.52 -11.49 -2.17
N ILE A 25 -7.61 -10.56 -3.10
CA ILE A 25 -6.50 -9.67 -3.43
C ILE A 25 -6.88 -8.22 -3.15
N ILE A 26 -5.93 -7.47 -2.59
CA ILE A 26 -6.02 -6.01 -2.43
C ILE A 26 -4.75 -5.43 -3.04
N MET A 27 -4.89 -4.57 -4.05
CA MET A 27 -3.76 -3.93 -4.71
C MET A 27 -3.89 -2.42 -4.69
N ASN A 28 -2.75 -1.74 -4.64
CA ASN A 28 -2.68 -0.30 -4.76
C ASN A 28 -1.38 0.17 -5.42
N TYR A 29 -1.44 1.37 -5.97
CA TYR A 29 -0.31 2.12 -6.49
C TYR A 29 -0.54 3.61 -6.24
N SER A 30 0.53 4.41 -6.25
CA SER A 30 0.44 5.84 -6.00
C SER A 30 -0.21 6.61 -7.14
N VAL A 31 -1.10 7.54 -6.79
CA VAL A 31 -1.74 8.47 -7.73
C VAL A 31 -1.58 9.92 -7.27
N LYS A 32 -1.76 10.86 -8.19
CA LYS A 32 -1.80 12.28 -7.89
C LYS A 32 -3.26 12.73 -7.82
N HIS A 33 -3.71 13.19 -6.65
CA HIS A 33 -5.04 13.77 -6.47
C HIS A 33 -4.90 15.27 -6.22
N SER A 34 -5.63 16.12 -6.96
CA SER A 34 -5.50 17.59 -6.91
C SER A 34 -5.74 18.17 -5.51
N LYS A 35 -6.68 17.61 -4.75
CA LYS A 35 -6.94 17.99 -3.34
C LYS A 35 -5.86 17.55 -2.34
N TYR A 36 -4.90 16.73 -2.76
CA TYR A 36 -3.84 16.18 -1.89
C TYR A 36 -2.43 16.40 -2.47
N PRO A 37 -2.02 17.67 -2.68
CA PRO A 37 -0.66 17.98 -3.14
C PRO A 37 0.40 17.57 -2.10
N PRO A 38 1.68 17.46 -2.50
CA PRO A 38 2.80 17.27 -1.56
C PRO A 38 2.85 18.38 -0.51
N ARG A 39 3.23 18.02 0.72
CA ARG A 39 3.30 18.95 1.86
C ARG A 39 4.74 19.20 2.26
N LYS A 40 5.10 20.41 2.68
CA LYS A 40 6.50 20.80 2.98
C LYS A 40 7.11 20.01 4.15
N GLU A 41 6.28 19.64 5.11
CA GLU A 41 6.66 18.93 6.34
C GLU A 41 6.78 17.41 6.17
N ARG A 42 6.41 16.88 4.99
CA ARG A 42 6.49 15.45 4.68
C ARG A 42 7.13 15.19 3.32
N VAL A 43 7.70 14.00 3.17
CA VAL A 43 8.16 13.51 1.87
C VAL A 43 7.02 12.71 1.23
N ARG A 44 6.61 13.07 0.01
CA ARG A 44 5.63 12.28 -0.74
C ARG A 44 6.32 11.04 -1.31
N ALA A 45 6.16 9.90 -0.65
CA ALA A 45 6.68 8.63 -1.13
C ALA A 45 5.83 8.11 -2.30
N VAL A 46 6.37 7.15 -3.04
CA VAL A 46 5.72 6.53 -4.19
C VAL A 46 5.62 5.03 -3.96
N SER A 47 4.41 4.51 -3.81
CA SER A 47 4.14 3.08 -3.95
C SER A 47 4.05 2.78 -5.45
N VAL A 48 5.06 2.11 -6.00
CA VAL A 48 5.07 1.68 -7.40
C VAL A 48 4.01 0.60 -7.56
N GLN A 49 4.07 -0.41 -6.69
CA GLN A 49 3.02 -1.40 -6.53
C GLN A 49 3.06 -1.95 -5.11
N THR A 50 1.90 -2.11 -4.50
CA THR A 50 1.76 -2.74 -3.18
C THR A 50 0.48 -3.54 -3.14
N GLY A 51 0.52 -4.73 -2.57
CA GLY A 51 -0.66 -5.55 -2.45
C GLY A 51 -0.58 -6.62 -1.38
N TYR A 52 -1.75 -7.19 -1.13
CA TYR A 52 -1.99 -8.28 -0.22
C TYR A 52 -2.72 -9.37 -0.99
N LEU A 53 -2.25 -10.60 -0.88
CA LEU A 53 -2.95 -11.80 -1.30
C LEU A 53 -3.30 -12.58 -0.03
N VAL A 54 -4.58 -12.83 0.17
CA VAL A 54 -5.11 -13.67 1.25
C VAL A 54 -5.54 -14.99 0.62
N GLU A 55 -4.80 -16.03 0.92
CA GLU A 55 -5.02 -17.38 0.39
C GLU A 55 -5.68 -18.21 1.48
N THR A 56 -6.86 -18.75 1.22
CA THR A 56 -7.56 -19.62 2.17
C THR A 56 -6.96 -21.02 2.11
N ASN A 57 -6.38 -21.47 3.22
CA ASN A 57 -5.80 -22.80 3.31
C ASN A 57 -6.82 -23.84 3.81
N SER A 58 -7.72 -23.43 4.72
CA SER A 58 -8.79 -24.26 5.27
C SER A 58 -9.90 -23.38 5.86
N ALA A 59 -10.99 -23.99 6.36
CA ALA A 59 -12.10 -23.26 6.99
C ALA A 59 -11.67 -22.33 8.14
N ASN A 60 -10.54 -22.61 8.80
CA ASN A 60 -10.05 -21.85 9.96
C ASN A 60 -8.61 -21.32 9.78
N SER A 61 -8.07 -21.30 8.55
CA SER A 61 -6.71 -20.82 8.33
C SER A 61 -6.50 -20.21 6.95
N SER A 62 -5.59 -19.23 6.90
CA SER A 62 -5.21 -18.51 5.68
C SER A 62 -3.75 -18.10 5.71
N THR A 63 -3.15 -17.92 4.53
CA THR A 63 -1.84 -17.29 4.34
C THR A 63 -2.04 -15.86 3.86
N LEU A 64 -1.29 -14.92 4.44
CA LEU A 64 -1.25 -13.53 3.99
C LEU A 64 0.11 -13.24 3.36
N THR A 65 0.11 -13.04 2.04
CA THR A 65 1.30 -12.64 1.29
C THR A 65 1.25 -11.13 1.05
N TYR A 66 2.27 -10.41 1.53
CA TYR A 66 2.46 -8.98 1.26
C TYR A 66 3.58 -8.78 0.24
N LEU A 67 3.26 -8.09 -0.85
CA LEU A 67 4.23 -7.71 -1.89
C LEU A 67 4.25 -6.19 -2.01
N ALA A 68 5.44 -5.59 -1.96
CA ALA A 68 5.57 -4.15 -2.10
C ALA A 68 6.89 -3.73 -2.75
N GLN A 69 6.76 -2.81 -3.70
CA GLN A 69 7.85 -1.99 -4.21
C GLN A 69 7.49 -0.53 -3.95
N VAL A 70 8.23 0.10 -3.03
CA VAL A 70 7.97 1.46 -2.57
C VAL A 70 9.27 2.25 -2.61
N ASP A 71 9.23 3.41 -3.24
CA ASP A 71 10.29 4.42 -3.20
C ASP A 71 9.96 5.44 -2.09
N PRO A 72 10.71 5.43 -0.97
CA PRO A 72 10.48 6.37 0.14
C PRO A 72 10.90 7.81 -0.19
N LYS A 73 11.61 8.01 -1.32
CA LYS A 73 12.37 9.20 -1.71
C LYS A 73 13.48 9.59 -0.75
#